data_AF-U5VRZ7-F1
#
_entry.id   AF-U5VRZ7-F1
#
_cell.length_a   1.000
_cell.length_b   1.000
_cell.length_c   1.000
_cell.angle_alpha   90.00
_cell.angle_beta   90.00
_cell.angle_gamma   90.00
#
_symmetry.space_group_name_H-M   'P 1'
#
loop_
_entity.id
_entity.type
_entity.pdbx_description
1 polymer ?
#
loop_
_entity_poly.entity_id
_entity_poly.type
_entity_poly.pdbx_seq_one_letter_code
_entity_poly.pdbx_strand_id
1 'polypeptide(L)'
;MSPFKRWRIAIPLAIISALLLGATILGAWAYWADDSTAEHALTAFLGIMFALCLGISISIGVDRKLQDVPWMRIGTVALFIALACGVSWVRDSL
;
A
#
# COMPACT_ATOMS: atom_id res chain seq x y z
N MET A 1 -7.23 22.02 -8.44
CA MET A 1 -7.07 20.95 -9.45
C MET A 1 -8.42 20.41 -9.93
N SER A 2 -8.56 20.04 -11.22
CA SER A 2 -9.81 19.43 -11.74
C SER A 2 -9.97 17.97 -11.28
N PRO A 3 -11.21 17.44 -11.18
CA PRO A 3 -11.46 16.05 -10.79
C PRO A 3 -10.69 15.04 -11.66
N PHE A 4 -10.65 15.27 -12.98
CA PHE A 4 -9.91 14.42 -13.91
C PHE A 4 -8.40 14.35 -13.61
N LYS A 5 -7.78 15.49 -13.27
CA LYS A 5 -6.35 15.53 -12.91
C LYS A 5 -6.07 14.79 -11.60
N ARG A 6 -6.99 14.83 -10.62
CA ARG A 6 -6.88 14.08 -9.35
C ARG A 6 -6.93 12.58 -9.58
N TRP A 7 -7.92 12.11 -10.33
CA TRP A 7 -8.06 10.69 -10.64
C TRP A 7 -6.93 10.17 -11.51
N ARG A 8 -6.39 10.97 -12.43
CA ARG A 8 -5.22 10.59 -13.24
C ARG A 8 -3.98 10.26 -12.39
N ILE A 9 -3.83 10.88 -11.21
CA ILE A 9 -2.74 10.58 -10.25
C ILE A 9 -3.15 9.46 -9.28
N ALA A 10 -4.39 9.50 -8.79
CA ALA A 10 -4.89 8.52 -7.82
C ALA A 10 -4.98 7.10 -8.38
N ILE A 11 -5.41 6.94 -9.63
CA ILE A 11 -5.61 5.63 -10.28
C ILE A 11 -4.33 4.78 -10.28
N PRO A 12 -3.18 5.24 -10.82
CA PRO A 12 -1.98 4.40 -10.84
C PRO A 12 -1.50 4.04 -9.42
N LEU A 13 -1.57 4.99 -8.48
CA LEU A 13 -1.24 4.74 -7.08
C LEU A 13 -2.17 3.69 -6.44
N ALA A 14 -3.47 3.79 -6.71
CA ALA A 14 -4.47 2.86 -6.21
C ALA A 14 -4.30 1.47 -6.81
N ILE A 15 -4.03 1.37 -8.13
CA ILE A 15 -3.78 0.08 -8.80
C ILE A 15 -2.56 -0.61 -8.20
N ILE A 16 -1.43 0.10 -8.05
CA ILE A 16 -0.21 -0.47 -7.47
C ILE A 16 -0.48 -0.92 -6.02
N SER A 17 -1.13 -0.08 -5.21
CA SER A 17 -1.44 -0.41 -3.82
C SER A 17 -2.39 -1.60 -3.71
N ALA A 18 -3.39 -1.69 -4.59
CA ALA A 18 -4.33 -2.79 -4.63
C ALA A 18 -3.68 -4.11 -5.08
N LEU A 19 -2.76 -4.06 -6.05
CA LEU A 19 -1.99 -5.23 -6.47
C LEU A 19 -1.11 -5.76 -5.33
N LEU A 20 -0.41 -4.87 -4.61
CA LEU A 20 0.42 -5.25 -3.47
C LEU A 20 -0.42 -5.83 -2.33
N LEU A 21 -1.54 -5.17 -1.98
CA LEU A 21 -2.47 -5.68 -0.98
C LEU A 21 -3.03 -7.05 -1.38
N GLY A 22 -3.43 -7.20 -2.64
CA GLY A 22 -3.93 -8.47 -3.17
C GLY A 22 -2.89 -9.58 -3.10
N ALA A 23 -1.65 -9.29 -3.47
CA ALA A 23 -0.54 -10.23 -3.34
C ALA A 23 -0.29 -10.63 -1.89
N THR A 24 -0.34 -9.69 -0.93
CA THR A 24 -0.20 -10.00 0.49
C THR A 24 -1.34 -10.87 1.01
N ILE A 25 -2.59 -10.60 0.61
CA ILE A 25 -3.74 -11.42 1.00
C ILE A 25 -3.63 -12.82 0.41
N LEU A 26 -3.23 -12.95 -0.85
CA LEU A 26 -3.03 -14.25 -1.50
C LEU A 26 -1.89 -15.03 -0.85
N GLY A 27 -0.76 -14.37 -0.55
CA GLY A 27 0.36 -14.97 0.16
C GLY A 27 -0.03 -15.43 1.56
N ALA A 28 -0.76 -14.58 2.30
CA ALA A 28 -1.33 -14.95 3.59
C ALA A 28 -2.20 -16.20 3.44
N TRP A 29 -3.19 -16.19 2.54
CA TRP A 29 -4.08 -17.33 2.36
C TRP A 29 -3.36 -18.63 1.97
N ALA A 30 -2.33 -18.54 1.11
CA ALA A 30 -1.59 -19.70 0.62
C ALA A 30 -0.65 -20.31 1.66
N TYR A 31 0.00 -19.50 2.49
CA TYR A 31 1.10 -19.94 3.37
C TYR A 31 0.81 -19.79 4.87
N TRP A 32 -0.38 -19.31 5.26
CA TRP A 32 -0.69 -19.04 6.67
C TRP A 32 -0.48 -20.24 7.60
N ALA A 33 -0.77 -21.46 7.15
CA ALA A 33 -0.65 -22.65 7.99
C ALA A 33 0.81 -23.06 8.24
N ASP A 34 1.70 -22.73 7.31
CA ASP A 34 3.12 -23.11 7.35
C ASP A 34 4.01 -21.99 7.93
N ASP A 35 3.54 -20.75 7.85
CA ASP A 35 4.22 -19.56 8.36
C ASP A 35 4.34 -19.57 9.90
N SER A 36 5.49 -19.11 10.38
CA SER A 36 5.75 -18.88 11.80
C SER A 36 4.96 -17.68 12.36
N THR A 37 4.85 -17.57 13.68
CA THR A 37 4.20 -16.41 14.33
C THR A 37 4.86 -15.07 13.95
N ALA A 38 6.18 -15.06 13.72
CA ALA A 38 6.88 -13.87 13.25
C ALA A 38 6.43 -13.49 11.83
N GLU A 39 6.32 -14.46 10.91
CA GLU A 39 5.86 -14.23 9.54
C GLU A 39 4.40 -13.81 9.47
N HIS A 40 3.54 -14.34 10.34
CA HIS A 40 2.15 -13.87 10.48
C HIS A 40 2.10 -12.39 10.86
N ALA A 41 2.92 -11.97 11.83
CA ALA A 41 2.99 -10.59 12.26
C ALA A 41 3.49 -9.67 11.13
N LEU A 42 4.52 -10.08 10.38
CA LEU A 42 5.02 -9.33 9.23
C LEU A 42 3.98 -9.25 8.11
N THR A 43 3.28 -10.35 7.83
CA THR A 43 2.22 -10.40 6.80
C THR A 43 1.05 -9.50 7.17
N ALA A 44 0.61 -9.52 8.44
CA ALA A 44 -0.44 -8.63 8.93
C ALA A 44 -0.02 -7.16 8.85
N PHE A 45 1.23 -6.86 9.23
CA PHE A 45 1.80 -5.51 9.12
C PHE A 45 1.81 -5.00 7.67
N LEU A 46 2.29 -5.82 6.73
CA LEU A 46 2.26 -5.51 5.29
C LEU A 46 0.83 -5.28 4.78
N GLY A 47 -0.12 -6.12 5.20
CA GLY A 47 -1.53 -5.99 4.83
C GLY A 47 -2.12 -4.65 5.28
N ILE A 48 -1.88 -4.24 6.53
CA ILE A 48 -2.32 -2.94 7.05
C ILE A 48 -1.67 -1.79 6.27
N MET A 49 -0.37 -1.87 6.01
CA MET A 49 0.35 -0.84 5.27
C MET A 49 -0.20 -0.65 3.85
N PHE A 50 -0.40 -1.72 3.09
CA PHE A 50 -0.94 -1.62 1.73
C PHE A 50 -2.40 -1.18 1.71
N ALA A 51 -3.20 -1.56 2.71
CA ALA A 51 -4.55 -1.03 2.89
C ALA A 51 -4.54 0.49 3.14
N LEU A 52 -3.60 0.99 3.95
CA LEU A 52 -3.40 2.43 4.16
C LEU A 52 -2.95 3.13 2.87
N CYS A 53 -2.02 2.55 2.10
CA CYS A 53 -1.62 3.09 0.80
C CYS A 53 -2.81 3.24 -0.15
N LEU A 54 -3.66 2.21 -0.22
CA LEU A 54 -4.86 2.23 -1.04
C LEU A 54 -5.85 3.30 -0.56
N GLY A 55 -6.07 3.41 0.75
CA GLY A 55 -6.90 4.44 1.35
C GLY A 55 -6.42 5.86 1.05
N ILE A 56 -5.11 6.11 1.16
CA ILE A 56 -4.48 7.39 0.82
C ILE A 56 -4.65 7.69 -0.67
N SER A 57 -4.48 6.68 -1.53
CA SER A 57 -4.65 6.81 -2.99
C SER A 57 -6.08 7.19 -3.35
N ILE A 58 -7.08 6.52 -2.77
CA ILE A 58 -8.51 6.84 -2.97
C ILE A 58 -8.82 8.23 -2.42
N SER A 59 -8.26 8.59 -1.27
CA SER A 59 -8.43 9.92 -0.66
C SER A 59 -8.00 11.05 -1.60
N ILE A 60 -6.95 10.86 -2.42
CA ILE A 60 -6.54 11.85 -3.44
C ILE A 60 -7.64 12.08 -4.49
N GLY A 61 -8.30 11.00 -4.95
CA GLY A 61 -9.36 11.08 -5.95
C GLY A 61 -10.65 11.72 -5.41
N VAL A 62 -10.99 11.44 -4.16
CA VAL A 62 -12.24 11.89 -3.52
C VAL A 62 -12.13 13.32 -2.96
N ASP A 63 -10.95 13.73 -2.49
CA ASP A 63 -10.79 15.03 -1.83
C ASP A 63 -11.01 16.21 -2.80
N ARG A 64 -12.10 16.94 -2.53
CA ARG A 64 -12.53 18.08 -3.34
C ARG A 64 -11.72 19.35 -3.11
N LYS A 65 -10.99 19.46 -2.00
CA LYS A 65 -10.25 20.66 -1.58
C LYS A 65 -8.81 20.71 -2.10
N LEU A 66 -8.32 19.66 -2.74
CA LEU A 66 -6.96 19.62 -3.30
C LEU A 66 -6.72 20.68 -4.40
N GLN A 67 -6.06 21.77 -4.05
CA GLN A 67 -5.72 22.83 -5.01
C GLN A 67 -4.46 22.44 -5.81
N ASP A 68 -3.45 21.88 -5.13
CA ASP A 68 -2.15 21.48 -5.69
C ASP A 68 -1.93 19.96 -5.75
N VAL A 69 -0.78 19.55 -6.31
CA VAL A 69 -0.34 18.15 -6.34
C VAL A 69 -0.12 17.65 -4.91
N PRO A 70 -0.73 16.51 -4.51
CA PRO A 70 -0.68 16.01 -3.15
C PRO A 70 0.65 15.31 -2.82
N TRP A 71 1.77 16.03 -2.93
CA TRP A 71 3.12 15.52 -2.74
C TRP A 71 3.31 14.75 -1.43
N MET A 72 2.70 15.24 -0.34
CA MET A 72 2.78 14.59 0.96
C MET A 72 2.17 13.19 0.94
N ARG A 73 1.00 13.03 0.31
CA ARG A 73 0.30 11.73 0.20
C ARG A 73 1.06 10.77 -0.70
N ILE A 74 1.60 11.25 -1.82
CA ILE A 74 2.43 10.46 -2.73
C ILE A 74 3.70 9.99 -2.00
N GLY A 75 4.35 10.90 -1.27
CA GLY A 75 5.52 10.60 -0.45
C GLY A 75 5.24 9.55 0.62
N THR A 76 4.09 9.60 1.30
CA THR A 76 3.68 8.57 2.26
C THR A 76 3.54 7.20 1.60
N VAL A 77 2.89 7.11 0.43
CA VAL A 77 2.77 5.84 -0.31
C VAL A 77 4.15 5.32 -0.71
N ALA A 78 5.04 6.18 -1.23
CA ALA A 78 6.38 5.78 -1.60
C ALA A 78 7.21 5.28 -0.40
N LEU A 79 7.11 5.96 0.75
CA LEU A 79 7.76 5.56 2.00
C LEU A 79 7.23 4.19 2.47
N PHE A 80 5.92 3.97 2.40
CA PHE A 80 5.33 2.70 2.79
C PHE A 80 5.75 1.55 1.88
N ILE A 81 5.89 1.80 0.58
CA ILE A 81 6.43 0.80 -0.36
C ILE A 81 7.89 0.47 0.01
N ALA A 82 8.73 1.49 0.27
CA ALA A 82 10.12 1.26 0.67
C ALA A 82 10.25 0.46 1.97
N LEU A 83 9.43 0.80 2.97
CA LEU A 83 9.35 0.06 4.24
C LEU A 83 8.86 -1.37 4.02
N ALA A 84 7.87 -1.60 3.15
CA ALA A 84 7.41 -2.93 2.81
C ALA A 84 8.52 -3.79 2.18
N CYS A 85 9.34 -3.22 1.29
CA CYS A 85 10.52 -3.90 0.77
C CYS A 85 11.51 -4.26 1.88
N GLY A 86 11.75 -3.36 2.84
CA GLY A 86 12.59 -3.63 4.00
C GLY A 86 12.05 -4.78 4.86
N VAL A 87 10.74 -4.82 5.10
CA VAL A 87 10.08 -5.91 5.83
C VAL A 87 10.21 -7.24 5.10
N SER A 88 10.01 -7.27 3.78
CA SER A 88 10.20 -8.47 2.97
C SER A 88 11.65 -8.96 3.03
N TRP A 89 12.62 -8.06 3.00
CA TRP A 89 14.04 -8.44 3.13
C TRP A 89 14.37 -9.04 4.50
N VAL A 90 13.79 -8.50 5.58
CA VAL A 90 13.91 -9.09 6.92
C VAL A 90 13.26 -10.47 6.96
N ARG A 91 12.11 -10.66 6.30
CA ARG A 91 11.43 -11.97 6.22
C ARG A 91 12.30 -13.02 5.55
N ASP A 92 12.98 -12.69 4.45
CA ASP A 92 13.91 -13.61 3.76
C ASP A 92 15.15 -13.97 4.60
N SER A 93 15.43 -13.20 5.66
CA SER A 93 16.58 -13.41 6.53
C SER A 93 16.26 -14.19 7.82
N LEU A 94 14.99 -14.58 8.01
CA LEU A 94 14.51 -15.41 9.14
C LEU A 94 14.67 -16.90 8.81
#